data_AF-A0A357YNB4-F1
#
_entry.id   AF-A0A357YNB4-F1
#
_cell.length_a   1.000
_cell.length_b   1.000
_cell.length_c   1.000
_cell.angle_alpha   90.00
_cell.angle_beta   90.00
_cell.angle_gamma   90.00
#
_symmetry.space_group_name_H-M   'P 1'
#
loop_
_entity.id
_entity.type
_entity.pdbx_description
1 polymer ?
#
loop_
_entity_poly.entity_id
_entity_poly.type
_entity_poly.pdbx_seq_one_letter_code
_entity_poly.pdbx_strand_id
1 'polypeptide(L)' 'VNELDCRTVSIETGIQNSGLGLALIFNPRIFPPELQLGGMAMVAAWWGIWHIVAGLILAFYWRKRPVETVVKTN' A
#
# COMPACT_ATOMS: atom_id res chain seq x y z
N VAL A 1 -8.87 12.00 -17.32
CA VAL A 1 -8.22 10.79 -16.73
C VAL A 1 -9.32 9.75 -16.56
N ASN A 2 -9.09 8.49 -16.97
CA ASN A 2 -10.08 7.42 -16.84
C ASN A 2 -10.21 7.01 -15.36
N GLU A 3 -11.42 6.79 -14.87
CA GLU A 3 -11.65 6.35 -13.49
C GLU A 3 -11.01 4.98 -13.20
N LEU A 4 -10.97 4.07 -14.18
CA LEU A 4 -10.26 2.79 -14.03
C LEU A 4 -8.78 3.01 -13.70
N ASP A 5 -8.11 3.87 -14.46
CA ASP A 5 -6.70 4.20 -14.25
C ASP A 5 -6.50 4.87 -12.88
N CYS A 6 -7.38 5.79 -12.49
CA CYS A 6 -7.33 6.44 -11.18
C CYS A 6 -7.45 5.42 -10.02
N ARG A 7 -8.35 4.45 -10.13
CA ARG A 7 -8.53 3.39 -9.12
C ARG A 7 -7.29 2.50 -9.03
N THR A 8 -6.70 2.13 -10.18
CA THR A 8 -5.45 1.36 -10.23
C THR A 8 -4.31 2.11 -9.55
N VAL A 9 -4.04 3.36 -9.96
CA VAL A 9 -2.97 4.19 -9.39
C VAL A 9 -3.15 4.40 -7.89
N SER A 10 -4.39 4.56 -7.42
CA SER A 10 -4.70 4.71 -6.00
C SER A 10 -4.30 3.47 -5.18
N ILE A 11 -4.55 2.26 -5.71
CA ILE A 11 -4.17 1.01 -5.04
C ILE A 11 -2.67 0.78 -5.12
N GLU A 12 -2.06 0.99 -6.29
CA GLU A 12 -0.61 0.77 -6.48
C GLU A 12 0.25 1.73 -5.65
N THR A 13 -0.20 2.97 -5.47
CA THR A 13 0.52 3.95 -4.64
C THR A 13 0.23 3.75 -3.15
N GLY A 14 -0.99 3.32 -2.81
CA GLY A 14 -1.44 3.14 -1.43
C GLY A 14 -0.98 1.84 -0.78
N ILE A 15 -0.89 0.75 -1.54
CA ILE A 15 -0.40 -0.55 -1.07
C ILE A 15 1.09 -0.67 -1.40
N GLN A 16 1.92 -0.68 -0.36
CA GLN A 16 3.36 -0.73 -0.49
C GLN A 16 3.93 -2.06 0.01
N ASN A 17 5.18 -2.35 -0.35
CA ASN A 17 5.90 -3.49 0.20
C ASN A 17 6.44 -3.18 1.60
N SER A 18 5.57 -3.28 2.61
CA SER A 18 5.96 -3.12 4.02
C SER A 18 6.90 -4.22 4.51
N GLY A 19 6.87 -5.41 3.91
CA GLY A 19 7.79 -6.51 4.22
C GLY A 19 9.25 -6.18 3.90
N LEU A 20 9.50 -5.55 2.74
CA LEU A 20 10.81 -5.01 2.39
C LEU A 20 11.22 -3.92 3.39
N GLY A 21 10.30 -3.04 3.80
CA GLY A 21 10.56 -2.04 4.83
C GLY A 21 11.07 -2.65 6.15
N LEU A 22 10.39 -3.68 6.65
CA LEU A 22 10.83 -4.42 7.84
C LEU A 22 12.17 -5.14 7.62
N ALA A 23 12.36 -5.77 6.47
CA ALA A 23 13.62 -6.45 6.15
C ALA A 23 14.82 -5.49 6.12
N LEU A 24 14.62 -4.26 5.62
CA LEU A 24 15.63 -3.21 5.66
C LEU A 24 15.90 -2.74 7.10
N ILE A 25 14.85 -2.48 7.89
CA ILE A 25 14.98 -2.05 9.30
C ILE A 25 15.79 -3.06 10.12
N PHE A 26 15.54 -4.36 9.93
CA PHE A 26 16.26 -5.41 10.66
C PHE A 26 17.62 -5.77 10.05
N ASN A 27 18.06 -5.11 8.98
CA ASN A 27 19.37 -5.36 8.39
C ASN A 27 20.46 -4.55 9.11
N PRO A 28 21.38 -5.20 9.86
CA PRO A 28 22.41 -4.50 10.64
C PRO A 28 23.46 -3.79 9.78
N ARG A 29 23.51 -4.07 8.46
CA ARG A 29 24.39 -3.33 7.53
C ARG A 29 23.80 -1.98 7.10
N ILE A 30 22.48 -1.80 7.26
CA ILE A 30 21.77 -0.57 6.88
C ILE A 30 21.47 0.26 8.11
N PHE A 31 20.98 -0.38 9.17
CA PHE A 31 20.74 0.28 10.46
C PHE A 31 21.67 -0.31 11.52
N PRO A 32 22.51 0.51 12.20
CA PRO A 32 23.43 0.02 13.21
C PRO A 32 22.72 -0.65 14.40
N PRO A 33 23.29 -1.71 15.00
CA PRO A 33 22.70 -2.40 16.16
C PRO A 33 22.48 -1.50 17.40
N GLU A 34 23.30 -0.46 17.55
CA GLU A 34 23.18 0.55 18.60
C GLU A 34 21.99 1.51 18.43
N LEU A 35 21.35 1.52 17.25
CA LEU A 35 20.15 2.32 16.99
C LEU A 35 18.90 1.62 17.54
N GLN A 36 17.99 2.37 18.16
CA GLN A 36 16.74 1.82 18.71
C GLN A 36 15.72 1.51 17.59
N LEU A 37 15.78 0.30 17.05
CA LEU A 37 14.94 -0.13 15.90
C LEU A 37 13.46 -0.39 16.26
N GLY A 38 13.13 -0.57 17.54
CA GLY A 38 11.81 -1.03 17.98
C GLY A 38 10.66 -0.12 17.53
N GLY A 39 10.81 1.20 17.70
CA GLY A 39 9.80 2.17 17.26
C GLY A 39 9.61 2.18 15.74
N MET A 40 10.72 2.11 14.99
CA MET A 40 10.70 2.07 13.52
C MET A 40 10.00 0.81 13.00
N ALA A 41 10.35 -0.35 13.55
CA ALA A 41 9.75 -1.62 13.20
C ALA A 41 8.24 -1.64 13.54
N MET A 42 7.85 -1.05 14.67
CA MET A 42 6.44 -0.95 15.08
C MET A 42 5.62 -0.13 14.08
N VAL A 43 6.13 1.03 13.67
CA VAL A 43 5.46 1.88 12.66
C VAL A 43 5.36 1.15 11.32
N ALA A 44 6.43 0.51 10.86
CA ALA A 44 6.44 -0.23 9.59
C ALA A 44 5.49 -1.44 9.60
N ALA A 45 5.47 -2.20 10.70
CA ALA A 45 4.56 -3.34 10.87
C ALA A 45 3.10 -2.89 10.97
N TRP A 46 2.83 -1.83 11.73
CA TRP A 46 1.49 -1.26 11.87
C TRP A 46 0.97 -0.71 10.55
N TRP A 47 1.80 0.05 9.82
CA TRP A 47 1.47 0.51 8.48
C TRP A 47 1.15 -0.66 7.56
N GLY A 48 1.94 -1.74 7.66
CA GLY A 48 1.73 -3.03 7.00
C GLY A 48 0.30 -3.56 7.12
N ILE A 49 -0.24 -3.57 8.33
CA ILE A 49 -1.61 -4.01 8.60
C ILE A 49 -2.62 -3.00 8.04
N TRP A 50 -2.37 -1.71 8.27
CA TRP A 50 -3.30 -0.65 7.92
C TRP A 50 -3.58 -0.58 6.42
N HIS A 51 -2.55 -0.64 5.56
CA HIS A 51 -2.74 -0.50 4.12
C HIS A 51 -3.47 -1.71 3.50
N ILE A 52 -3.34 -2.92 4.09
CA ILE A 52 -4.14 -4.08 3.70
C ILE A 52 -5.62 -3.87 4.07
N VAL A 53 -5.89 -3.44 5.31
CA VAL A 53 -7.27 -3.17 5.76
C VAL A 53 -7.93 -2.08 4.92
N ALA A 54 -7.23 -0.96 4.72
CA ALA A 54 -7.71 0.15 3.89
C ALA A 54 -7.91 -0.26 2.43
N GLY A 55 -6.96 -1.01 1.85
CA GLY A 55 -7.04 -1.52 0.49
C GLY A 55 -8.23 -2.47 0.28
N LEU A 56 -8.49 -3.37 1.22
CA LEU A 56 -9.64 -4.28 1.17
C LEU A 56 -10.97 -3.53 1.30
N ILE A 57 -11.06 -2.56 2.22
CA ILE A 57 -12.26 -1.72 2.39
C ILE A 57 -12.53 -0.93 1.10
N LEU A 58 -11.50 -0.32 0.52
CA LEU A 58 -11.62 0.48 -0.69
C LEU A 58 -12.00 -0.38 -1.90
N ALA A 59 -11.36 -1.54 -2.06
CA ALA A 59 -11.70 -2.50 -3.10
C ALA A 59 -13.15 -2.99 -2.97
N PHE A 60 -13.61 -3.28 -1.75
CA PHE A 60 -15.00 -3.68 -1.50
C PHE A 60 -16.00 -2.56 -1.81
N TYR A 61 -15.64 -1.32 -1.48
CA TYR A 61 -16.44 -0.14 -1.81
C TYR A 61 -16.56 0.07 -3.32
N TRP A 62 -15.45 0.02 -4.05
CA TRP A 62 -15.43 0.18 -5.50
C TRP A 62 -16.06 -0.98 -6.26
N ARG A 63 -16.03 -2.20 -5.71
CA ARG A 63 -16.76 -3.34 -6.27
C ARG A 63 -18.26 -3.07 -6.41
N LYS A 64 -18.85 -2.28 -5.50
CA LYS A 64 -20.26 -1.89 -5.56
C LYS A 64 -20.55 -0.72 -6.52
N ARG A 65 -19.53 -0.15 -7.15
CA ARG A 65 -19.61 1.00 -8.05
C ARG A 65 -18.90 0.67 -9.37
N PRO A 66 -19.57 -0.05 -10.29
CA PRO A 66 -19.00 -0.35 -11.60
C PRO A 66 -18.61 0.96 -12.30
N VAL A 67 -17.43 0.97 -12.91
CA VAL A 67 -16.97 2.13 -13.70
C VAL A 67 -17.68 2.06 -15.04
N GLU A 68 -18.25 3.19 -15.49
CA GLU A 68 -18.73 3.31 -16.86
C GLU A 68 -17.53 3.24 -17.81
N THR A 69 -17.36 2.11 -18.48
CA THR A 69 -16.42 2.03 -19.59
C THR A 69 -16.95 2.90 -20.70
N VAL A 70 -16.33 4.07 -20.91
CA VAL A 70 -16.56 4.88 -22.11
C VAL A 70 -16.17 4.01 -23.31
N VAL A 71 -17.16 3.45 -24.00
CA VAL A 71 -16.96 2.75 -25.27
C VAL A 71 -16.48 3.82 -26.24
N LYS A 72 -15.19 3.77 -26.61
CA LYS A 72 -14.70 4.53 -27.76
C LYS A 72 -15.28 3.91 -29.02
N THR A 73 -16.43 4.37 -29.46
CA THR A 73 -16.87 4.18 -30.85
C THR A 73 -15.92 4.98 -31.73
N ASN A 74 -15.15 4.26 -32.55
CA ASN A 74 -14.42 4.85 -33.67
C ASN A 74 -15.39 5.35 -34.74
#